data_AF-A0A0C3K190-F1
#
_entry.id   AF-A0A0C3K190-F1
#
_cell.length_a   1.000
_cell.length_b   1.000
_cell.length_c   1.000
_cell.angle_alpha   90.00
_cell.angle_beta   90.00
_cell.angle_gamma   90.00
#
_symmetry.space_group_name_H-M   'P 1'
#
loop_
_entity.id
_entity.type
_entity.pdbx_description
1 polymer ?
#
loop_
_entity_poly.entity_id
_entity_poly.type
_entity_poly.pdbx_seq_one_letter_code
_entity_poly.pdbx_strand_id
1 'polypeptide(L)'
;MLGNRLEIISLVTRMFSQPCAYNFFRSSEAPPDSVWQSHVVEYADCKYDHGYLVFNRHDNCKEVRRRVLDVPNEDLCTLSPPDSDMLSAWTDEIPCWHASTHHGRFRPWALLRMPENTRAFRLSHLTLLASGVENAYLWDASQGRLVETISSIQSRHHRQTLDHIHYEGANDKYAFICDSNQLRMFERSGGARVYDLSPRNLPKEVWNVEEHPPFGSPVVKRQRL
;
A
#
# COMPACT_ATOMS: atom_id res chain seq x y z
N MET A 1 8.44 -27.32 -15.89
CA MET A 1 7.69 -26.64 -14.80
C MET A 1 8.62 -26.14 -13.67
N LEU A 2 9.69 -25.39 -13.99
CA LEU A 2 10.59 -24.81 -12.97
C LEU A 2 10.57 -23.26 -12.94
N GLY A 3 10.00 -22.60 -13.95
CA GLY A 3 10.01 -21.14 -14.09
C GLY A 3 9.24 -20.39 -13.00
N ASN A 4 8.11 -20.93 -12.52
CA ASN A 4 7.23 -20.22 -11.57
C ASN A 4 7.74 -20.23 -10.12
N ARG A 5 8.71 -21.10 -9.77
CA ARG A 5 9.25 -21.16 -8.40
C ARG A 5 10.27 -20.06 -8.12
N LEU A 6 11.01 -19.59 -9.13
CA LEU A 6 12.06 -18.58 -8.94
C LEU A 6 11.49 -17.16 -8.79
N GLU A 7 10.38 -16.84 -9.44
CA GLU A 7 9.73 -15.53 -9.30
C GLU A 7 9.11 -15.32 -7.92
N ILE A 8 8.50 -16.36 -7.33
CA ILE A 8 7.93 -16.30 -5.97
C ILE A 8 9.05 -16.12 -4.93
N ILE A 9 10.18 -16.81 -5.10
CA ILE A 9 11.34 -16.66 -4.19
C ILE A 9 11.92 -15.24 -4.31
N SER A 10 12.03 -14.66 -5.52
CA SER A 10 12.48 -13.28 -5.71
C SER A 10 11.57 -12.24 -5.07
N LEU A 11 10.24 -12.45 -5.12
CA LEU A 11 9.25 -11.60 -4.46
C LEU A 11 9.42 -11.65 -2.93
N VAL A 12 9.64 -12.85 -2.38
CA VAL A 12 9.90 -13.07 -0.96
C VAL A 12 11.22 -12.42 -0.52
N THR A 13 12.29 -12.50 -1.32
CA THR A 13 13.57 -11.84 -1.01
C THR A 13 13.44 -10.31 -0.95
N ARG A 14 12.59 -9.70 -1.81
CA ARG A 14 12.31 -8.25 -1.75
C ARG A 14 11.41 -7.85 -0.58
N MET A 15 10.51 -8.73 -0.13
CA MET A 15 9.67 -8.48 1.04
C MET A 15 10.44 -8.47 2.36
N PHE A 16 11.56 -9.20 2.46
CA PHE A 16 12.36 -9.29 3.69
C PHE A 16 13.56 -8.33 3.76
N SER A 17 13.84 -7.53 2.71
CA SER A 17 15.05 -6.68 2.64
C SER A 17 14.81 -5.18 2.83
N GLN A 18 13.62 -4.74 3.23
CA GLN A 18 13.36 -3.31 3.49
C GLN A 18 13.05 -3.08 4.97
N PRO A 19 13.94 -2.39 5.72
CA PRO A 19 13.52 -1.78 6.97
C PRO A 19 12.52 -0.67 6.62
N CYS A 20 11.24 -0.86 6.98
CA CYS A 20 10.27 0.22 6.97
C CYS A 20 10.75 1.27 7.98
N ALA A 21 11.41 2.32 7.46
CA ALA A 21 11.83 3.46 8.24
C ALA A 21 10.57 4.20 8.74
N TYR A 22 10.14 3.86 9.95
CA TYR A 22 9.35 4.75 10.79
C TYR A 22 10.24 5.95 11.11
N ASN A 23 9.85 7.15 10.64
CA ASN A 23 10.02 8.46 11.27
C ASN A 23 9.93 9.58 10.21
N PHE A 24 8.87 10.39 10.27
CA PHE A 24 8.73 11.81 9.85
C PHE A 24 7.20 12.11 9.86
N PHE A 25 6.60 13.04 10.58
CA PHE A 25 6.96 14.38 11.05
C PHE A 25 6.61 14.56 12.55
N ARG A 26 7.49 15.22 13.32
CA ARG A 26 7.09 15.99 14.51
C ARG A 26 7.31 17.45 14.17
N SER A 27 6.25 18.19 13.88
CA SER A 27 6.27 19.65 14.05
C SER A 27 5.60 19.94 15.37
N SER A 28 6.34 20.53 16.32
CA SER A 28 5.88 20.84 17.68
C SER A 28 5.04 22.12 17.76
N GLU A 29 4.55 22.65 16.64
CA GLU A 29 3.81 23.92 16.58
C GLU A 29 2.64 23.83 15.58
N ALA A 30 1.67 22.95 15.86
CA ALA A 30 0.38 23.00 15.17
C ALA A 30 -0.59 23.92 15.94
N PRO A 31 -1.24 24.91 15.29
CA PRO A 31 -2.22 25.77 15.94
C PRO A 31 -3.42 24.95 16.46
N PRO A 32 -4.14 25.43 17.50
CA PRO A 32 -5.05 24.60 18.30
C PRO A 32 -6.27 24.02 17.57
N ASP A 33 -6.56 24.45 16.34
CA ASP A 33 -7.71 23.98 15.55
C ASP A 33 -7.33 23.77 14.08
N SER A 34 -6.26 23.02 13.81
CA SER A 34 -5.94 22.70 12.41
C SER A 34 -6.97 21.70 11.86
N VAL A 35 -7.72 22.08 10.82
CA VAL A 35 -8.63 21.23 10.03
C VAL A 35 -8.01 19.86 9.67
N TRP A 36 -6.69 19.79 9.60
CA TRP A 36 -5.92 18.56 9.39
C TRP A 36 -6.08 17.51 10.49
N GLN A 37 -6.27 17.91 11.76
CA GLN A 37 -6.45 16.97 12.88
C GLN A 37 -7.78 16.21 12.78
N SER A 38 -8.80 16.80 12.14
CA SER A 38 -10.07 16.12 11.89
C SER A 38 -10.14 15.46 10.51
N HIS A 39 -9.34 15.89 9.53
CA HIS A 39 -9.44 15.38 8.16
C HIS A 39 -8.71 14.05 7.95
N VAL A 40 -7.48 13.95 8.46
CA VAL A 40 -6.56 12.81 8.25
C VAL A 40 -6.28 12.13 9.59
N VAL A 41 -6.27 10.79 9.61
CA VAL A 41 -5.96 10.05 10.84
C VAL A 41 -4.49 10.20 11.23
N GLU A 42 -4.21 10.15 12.53
CA GLU A 42 -2.82 10.08 13.01
C GLU A 42 -2.12 8.85 12.40
N TYR A 43 -0.88 9.03 11.93
CA TYR A 43 -0.13 8.00 11.21
C TYR A 43 -0.84 7.46 9.95
N ALA A 44 -1.65 8.29 9.28
CA ALA A 44 -2.27 7.90 8.02
C ALA A 44 -1.23 7.39 7.04
N ASP A 45 -1.47 6.17 6.56
CA ASP A 45 -0.66 5.61 5.49
C ASP A 45 -0.88 6.44 4.22
N CYS A 46 0.20 6.68 3.50
CA CYS A 46 0.25 7.53 2.32
C CYS A 46 1.05 6.82 1.24
N LYS A 47 0.44 6.62 0.07
CA LYS A 47 1.05 5.93 -1.06
C LYS A 47 1.07 6.85 -2.27
N TYR A 48 2.17 6.83 -2.99
CA TYR A 48 2.30 7.53 -4.26
C TYR A 48 2.70 6.55 -5.35
N ASP A 49 1.96 6.55 -6.46
CA ASP A 49 2.32 5.78 -7.65
C ASP A 49 1.73 6.40 -8.92
N HIS A 50 2.50 6.40 -10.02
CA HIS A 50 2.08 6.88 -11.34
C HIS A 50 1.36 8.25 -11.36
N GLY A 51 1.72 9.19 -10.47
CA GLY A 51 1.09 10.51 -10.37
C GLY A 51 -0.20 10.54 -9.53
N TYR A 52 -0.56 9.45 -8.87
CA TYR A 52 -1.63 9.37 -7.89
C TYR A 52 -1.06 9.35 -6.48
N LEU A 53 -1.64 10.15 -5.59
CA LEU A 53 -1.38 10.17 -4.16
C LEU A 53 -2.64 9.65 -3.45
N VAL A 54 -2.49 8.67 -2.56
CA VAL A 54 -3.61 8.06 -1.83
C VAL A 54 -3.32 8.02 -0.34
N PHE A 55 -4.25 8.48 0.49
CA PHE A 55 -4.13 8.43 1.95
C PHE A 55 -5.47 8.16 2.65
N ASN A 56 -5.38 7.71 3.91
CA ASN A 56 -6.54 7.43 4.77
C ASN A 56 -7.19 8.71 5.32
N ARG A 57 -8.52 8.78 5.25
CA ARG A 57 -9.34 9.72 6.04
C ARG A 57 -9.86 9.07 7.32
N HIS A 58 -10.35 9.90 8.24
CA HIS A 58 -10.95 9.46 9.50
C HIS A 58 -12.25 8.67 9.33
N ASP A 59 -12.98 8.90 8.24
CA ASP A 59 -14.24 8.24 7.90
C ASP A 59 -14.03 6.91 7.15
N ASN A 60 -12.82 6.34 7.22
CA ASN A 60 -12.40 5.11 6.54
C ASN A 60 -12.39 5.20 4.99
N CYS A 61 -12.67 6.38 4.42
CA CYS A 61 -12.46 6.62 2.99
C CYS A 61 -10.97 6.71 2.65
N LYS A 62 -10.66 6.53 1.37
CA LYS A 62 -9.34 6.78 0.79
C LYS A 62 -9.44 7.99 -0.11
N GLU A 63 -8.71 9.04 0.25
CA GLU A 63 -8.60 10.24 -0.57
C GLU A 63 -7.57 10.01 -1.67
N VAL A 64 -7.98 10.17 -2.93
CA VAL A 64 -7.10 10.09 -4.09
C VAL A 64 -6.91 11.50 -4.64
N ARG A 65 -5.65 11.93 -4.73
CA ARG A 65 -5.27 13.15 -5.43
C ARG A 65 -4.42 12.83 -6.65
N ARG A 66 -4.59 13.62 -7.71
CA ARG A 66 -3.91 13.43 -8.99
C ARG A 66 -2.95 14.58 -9.25
N ARG A 67 -1.72 14.26 -9.66
CA ARG A 67 -0.70 15.25 -10.00
C ARG A 67 -1.17 16.10 -11.18
N VAL A 68 -1.15 17.43 -11.01
CA VAL A 68 -1.70 18.39 -11.97
C VAL A 68 -1.07 18.27 -13.35
N LEU A 69 0.24 18.02 -13.42
CA LEU A 69 0.97 17.88 -14.69
C LEU A 69 0.53 16.67 -15.53
N ASP A 70 -0.07 15.66 -14.91
CA ASP A 70 -0.46 14.43 -15.58
C ASP A 70 -1.94 14.44 -16.04
N VAL A 71 -2.63 15.58 -15.89
CA VAL A 71 -4.01 15.74 -16.32
C VAL A 71 -4.09 16.88 -17.34
N PRO A 72 -4.30 16.57 -18.63
CA PRO A 72 -4.41 17.60 -19.65
C PRO A 72 -5.73 18.41 -19.60
N ASN A 73 -6.75 17.94 -18.87
CA ASN A 73 -8.11 18.51 -18.82
C ASN A 73 -8.71 18.65 -17.39
N GLU A 74 -9.84 19.32 -17.26
CA GLU A 74 -10.66 19.39 -16.02
C GLU A 74 -11.40 18.09 -15.68
N ASP A 75 -10.99 16.94 -16.24
CA ASP A 75 -11.67 15.67 -16.03
C ASP A 75 -11.61 15.24 -14.56
N LEU A 76 -12.76 15.19 -13.88
CA LEU A 76 -12.87 14.63 -12.55
C LEU A 76 -13.26 13.16 -12.65
N CYS A 77 -12.85 12.37 -11.66
CA CYS A 77 -13.40 11.02 -11.51
C CYS A 77 -14.92 11.11 -11.32
N THR A 78 -15.70 10.45 -12.17
CA THR A 78 -17.16 10.51 -12.11
C THR A 78 -17.77 9.42 -11.22
N LEU A 79 -17.09 8.28 -11.07
CA LEU A 79 -17.63 7.13 -10.33
C LEU A 79 -17.49 7.28 -8.82
N SER A 80 -16.42 7.92 -8.37
CA SER A 80 -16.19 8.27 -6.97
C SER A 80 -15.68 9.71 -6.89
N PRO A 81 -16.55 10.70 -7.15
CA PRO A 81 -16.12 12.09 -7.24
C PRO A 81 -15.51 12.57 -5.92
N PRO A 82 -14.58 13.56 -5.96
CA PRO A 82 -14.16 14.29 -4.78
C PRO A 82 -15.36 14.90 -4.06
N ASP A 83 -15.27 15.06 -2.74
CA ASP A 83 -16.28 15.77 -1.96
C ASP A 83 -15.98 17.26 -1.83
N SER A 84 -16.88 17.99 -1.15
CA SER A 84 -16.75 19.42 -0.92
C SER A 84 -15.48 19.80 -0.17
N ASP A 85 -15.03 18.98 0.77
CA ASP A 85 -13.88 19.27 1.62
C ASP A 85 -12.59 19.23 0.79
N MET A 86 -12.45 18.19 -0.05
CA MET A 86 -11.33 18.08 -0.98
C MET A 86 -11.30 19.26 -1.96
N LEU A 87 -12.46 19.64 -2.51
CA LEU A 87 -12.57 20.74 -3.47
C LEU A 87 -12.30 22.10 -2.83
N SER A 88 -12.80 22.34 -1.61
CA SER A 88 -12.58 23.60 -0.89
C SER A 88 -11.11 23.76 -0.52
N ALA A 89 -10.47 22.70 0.00
CA ALA A 89 -9.04 22.70 0.29
C ALA A 89 -8.21 23.03 -0.96
N TRP A 90 -8.59 22.48 -2.12
CA TRP A 90 -7.93 22.81 -3.38
C TRP A 90 -8.10 24.29 -3.76
N THR A 91 -9.31 24.84 -3.67
CA THR A 91 -9.57 26.25 -4.00
C THR A 91 -8.82 27.21 -3.07
N ASP A 92 -8.79 26.93 -1.77
CA ASP A 92 -8.12 27.75 -0.75
C ASP A 92 -6.59 27.67 -0.85
N GLU A 93 -6.06 26.55 -1.35
CA GLU A 93 -4.63 26.33 -1.54
C GLU A 93 -4.06 27.08 -2.76
N ILE A 94 -4.82 27.24 -3.85
CA ILE A 94 -4.35 27.84 -5.12
C ILE A 94 -3.58 29.17 -4.95
N PRO A 95 -4.02 30.14 -4.12
CA PRO A 95 -3.35 31.42 -3.95
C PRO A 95 -1.99 31.35 -3.23
N CYS A 96 -1.75 30.29 -2.46
CA CYS A 96 -0.65 30.22 -1.50
C CYS A 96 0.65 29.60 -2.06
N TRP A 97 0.62 29.05 -3.28
CA TRP A 97 1.75 28.31 -3.85
C TRP A 97 2.53 29.13 -4.88
N HIS A 98 3.83 29.31 -4.65
CA HIS A 98 4.75 29.90 -5.64
C HIS A 98 4.69 29.13 -6.98
N ALA A 99 4.59 29.86 -8.08
CA ALA A 99 4.41 29.36 -9.44
C ALA A 99 5.62 28.57 -10.00
N SER A 100 6.76 28.54 -9.31
CA SER A 100 8.01 28.01 -9.86
C SER A 100 8.11 26.48 -9.87
N THR A 101 7.25 25.75 -9.14
CA THR A 101 7.33 24.27 -9.04
C THR A 101 5.96 23.60 -9.21
N HIS A 102 5.48 23.52 -10.45
CA HIS A 102 4.25 22.77 -10.78
C HIS A 102 4.35 21.25 -10.49
N HIS A 103 5.55 20.73 -10.26
CA HIS A 103 5.83 19.29 -10.06
C HIS A 103 5.24 18.68 -8.78
N GLY A 104 5.01 19.49 -7.73
CA GLY A 104 4.49 19.02 -6.45
C GLY A 104 2.99 19.20 -6.26
N ARG A 105 2.26 19.64 -7.29
CA ARG A 105 0.83 19.99 -7.17
C ARG A 105 -0.05 18.77 -7.43
N PHE A 106 -0.96 18.52 -6.50
CA PHE A 106 -1.96 17.46 -6.61
C PHE A 106 -3.35 18.07 -6.43
N ARG A 107 -4.24 17.77 -7.37
CA ARG A 107 -5.64 18.18 -7.28
C ARG A 107 -6.52 17.03 -6.77
N PRO A 108 -7.68 17.32 -6.19
CA PRO A 108 -8.70 16.32 -5.88
C PRO A 108 -9.01 15.44 -7.10
N TRP A 109 -9.00 14.12 -6.91
CA TRP A 109 -9.31 13.18 -7.99
C TRP A 109 -10.50 12.31 -7.68
N ALA A 110 -10.47 11.55 -6.58
CA ALA A 110 -11.54 10.66 -6.19
C ALA A 110 -11.60 10.46 -4.68
N LEU A 111 -12.80 10.14 -4.16
CA LEU A 111 -13.00 9.73 -2.77
C LEU A 111 -13.53 8.29 -2.73
N LEU A 112 -12.65 7.32 -2.46
CA LEU A 112 -13.02 5.91 -2.46
C LEU A 112 -13.64 5.54 -1.12
N ARG A 113 -14.92 5.17 -1.14
CA ARG A 113 -15.68 4.76 0.04
C ARG A 113 -15.53 3.27 0.25
N MET A 114 -14.83 2.87 1.31
CA MET A 114 -14.61 1.45 1.59
C MET A 114 -15.92 0.79 2.07
N PRO A 115 -16.30 -0.40 1.56
CA PRO A 115 -17.53 -1.07 1.98
C PRO A 115 -17.54 -1.53 3.44
N GLU A 116 -16.37 -1.71 4.05
CA GLU A 116 -16.19 -1.97 5.48
C GLU A 116 -14.96 -1.25 6.02
N ASN A 117 -14.74 -1.29 7.33
CA ASN A 117 -13.51 -0.78 7.94
C ASN A 117 -12.29 -1.56 7.46
N THR A 118 -11.39 -0.83 6.79
CA THR A 118 -10.14 -1.37 6.23
C THR A 118 -8.99 -1.20 7.20
N ARG A 119 -8.15 -2.22 7.31
CA ARG A 119 -7.01 -2.28 8.23
C ARG A 119 -5.72 -1.81 7.58
N ALA A 120 -5.57 -2.10 6.29
CA ALA A 120 -4.42 -1.75 5.49
C ALA A 120 -4.86 -1.40 4.06
N PHE A 121 -4.01 -0.66 3.35
CA PHE A 121 -4.13 -0.48 1.92
C PHE A 121 -2.74 -0.44 1.27
N ARG A 122 -2.64 -0.87 0.02
CA ARG A 122 -1.48 -0.62 -0.83
C ARG A 122 -1.91 -0.22 -2.24
N LEU A 123 -1.24 0.81 -2.75
CA LEU A 123 -1.29 1.17 -4.15
C LEU A 123 -0.18 0.43 -4.90
N SER A 124 -0.53 -0.26 -5.98
CA SER A 124 0.41 -0.91 -6.89
C SER A 124 -0.02 -0.62 -8.32
N HIS A 125 0.78 0.18 -9.02
CA HIS A 125 0.38 0.89 -10.22
C HIS A 125 -0.88 1.74 -9.95
N LEU A 126 -1.99 1.42 -10.61
CA LEU A 126 -3.28 2.10 -10.44
C LEU A 126 -4.29 1.25 -9.67
N THR A 127 -3.89 0.05 -9.23
CA THR A 127 -4.73 -0.82 -8.40
C THR A 127 -4.45 -0.53 -6.94
N LEU A 128 -5.47 -0.07 -6.23
CA LEU A 128 -5.47 0.06 -4.78
C LEU A 128 -6.11 -1.20 -4.19
N LEU A 129 -5.32 -2.03 -3.54
CA LEU A 129 -5.81 -3.10 -2.68
C LEU A 129 -6.04 -2.52 -1.29
N ALA A 130 -7.22 -2.76 -0.71
CA ALA A 130 -7.51 -2.41 0.67
C ALA A 130 -8.16 -3.61 1.36
N SER A 131 -7.56 -4.09 2.45
CA SER A 131 -8.09 -5.26 3.17
C SER A 131 -8.90 -4.84 4.39
N GLY A 132 -10.11 -5.36 4.47
CA GLY A 132 -10.98 -5.34 5.64
C GLY A 132 -10.72 -6.52 6.57
N VAL A 133 -11.75 -6.91 7.33
CA VAL A 133 -11.65 -8.11 8.17
C VAL A 133 -11.82 -9.34 7.30
N GLU A 134 -12.93 -9.45 6.58
CA GLU A 134 -13.31 -10.66 5.84
C GLU A 134 -13.10 -10.55 4.33
N ASN A 135 -12.91 -9.34 3.81
CA ASN A 135 -12.79 -9.11 2.38
C ASN A 135 -11.58 -8.21 2.07
N ALA A 136 -11.07 -8.35 0.85
CA ALA A 136 -10.14 -7.40 0.28
C ALA A 136 -10.76 -6.76 -0.97
N TYR A 137 -10.62 -5.46 -1.11
CA TYR A 137 -11.26 -4.64 -2.14
C TYR A 137 -10.19 -4.12 -3.09
N LEU A 138 -10.37 -4.41 -4.38
CA LEU A 138 -9.48 -3.93 -5.43
C LEU A 138 -10.16 -2.77 -6.13
N TRP A 139 -9.58 -1.59 -5.99
CA TRP A 139 -10.04 -0.36 -6.63
C TRP A 139 -9.12 0.01 -7.78
N ASP A 140 -9.72 0.46 -8.87
CA ASP A 140 -9.04 1.25 -9.87
C ASP A 140 -9.02 2.70 -9.38
N ALA A 141 -7.86 3.17 -8.93
CA ALA A 141 -7.69 4.53 -8.41
C ALA A 141 -7.82 5.59 -9.51
N SER A 142 -7.55 5.22 -10.77
CA SER A 142 -7.68 6.14 -11.90
C SER A 142 -9.14 6.38 -12.26
N GLN A 143 -9.99 5.37 -12.15
CA GLN A 143 -11.42 5.49 -12.44
C GLN A 143 -12.28 5.69 -11.19
N GLY A 144 -11.69 5.61 -10.00
CA GLY A 144 -12.41 5.59 -8.72
C GLY A 144 -13.48 4.49 -8.66
N ARG A 145 -13.16 3.31 -9.18
CA ARG A 145 -14.11 2.19 -9.32
C ARG A 145 -13.67 0.98 -8.51
N LEU A 146 -14.59 0.39 -7.75
CA LEU A 146 -14.38 -0.94 -7.18
C LEU A 146 -14.42 -1.97 -8.31
N VAL A 147 -13.29 -2.63 -8.58
CA VAL A 147 -13.14 -3.61 -9.66
C VAL A 147 -13.51 -5.00 -9.19
N GLU A 148 -13.06 -5.38 -8.00
CA GLU A 148 -13.25 -6.72 -7.47
C GLU A 148 -13.32 -6.71 -5.95
N THR A 149 -14.09 -7.63 -5.39
CA THR A 149 -14.06 -7.97 -3.96
C THR A 149 -13.64 -9.43 -3.83
N ILE A 150 -12.53 -9.66 -3.13
CA ILE A 150 -12.07 -10.99 -2.75
C ILE A 150 -12.64 -11.27 -1.37
N SER A 151 -13.60 -12.19 -1.31
CA SER A 151 -14.26 -12.56 -0.05
C SER A 151 -13.55 -13.68 0.68
N SER A 152 -13.85 -13.80 1.97
CA SER A 152 -13.34 -14.88 2.83
C SER A 152 -11.81 -14.94 2.87
N ILE A 153 -11.15 -13.77 2.91
CA ILE A 153 -9.69 -13.69 3.04
C ILE A 153 -9.20 -14.31 4.35
N GLN A 154 -10.09 -14.43 5.36
CA GLN A 154 -9.86 -15.09 6.65
C GLN A 154 -10.11 -16.60 6.63
N SER A 155 -10.72 -17.15 5.58
CA SER A 155 -11.15 -18.56 5.53
C SER A 155 -10.06 -19.49 6.04
N ARG A 156 -10.40 -20.28 7.06
CA ARG A 156 -9.44 -21.11 7.79
C ARG A 156 -8.84 -22.14 6.83
N HIS A 157 -7.53 -22.04 6.63
CA HIS A 157 -6.71 -23.16 6.18
C HIS A 157 -5.88 -23.61 7.38
N HIS A 158 -5.81 -24.92 7.64
CA HIS A 158 -5.00 -25.47 8.75
C HIS A 158 -5.27 -24.88 10.15
N ARG A 159 -6.52 -24.45 10.43
CA ARG A 159 -6.97 -23.86 11.71
C ARG A 159 -6.42 -22.47 12.06
N GLN A 160 -5.77 -21.75 11.14
CA GLN A 160 -5.28 -20.39 11.38
C GLN A 160 -6.06 -19.36 10.54
N THR A 161 -6.61 -18.35 11.22
CA THR A 161 -7.17 -17.13 10.59
C THR A 161 -6.05 -16.16 10.26
N LEU A 162 -6.35 -15.10 9.50
CA LEU A 162 -5.42 -14.00 9.46
C LEU A 162 -5.43 -13.24 10.79
N ASP A 163 -4.30 -12.66 11.16
CA ASP A 163 -4.14 -11.78 12.32
C ASP A 163 -3.83 -10.34 11.86
N HIS A 164 -2.70 -9.77 12.29
CA HIS A 164 -2.30 -8.43 11.88
C HIS A 164 -1.69 -8.44 10.48
N ILE A 165 -2.30 -7.68 9.55
CA ILE A 165 -1.81 -7.56 8.18
C ILE A 165 -0.49 -6.77 8.20
N HIS A 166 0.60 -7.38 7.73
CA HIS A 166 1.91 -6.75 7.63
C HIS A 166 2.18 -6.21 6.23
N TYR A 167 1.66 -6.89 5.21
CA TYR A 167 1.87 -6.51 3.83
C TYR A 167 0.69 -6.95 2.98
N GLU A 168 0.31 -6.12 2.03
CA GLU A 168 -0.61 -6.51 0.98
C GLU A 168 -0.21 -5.84 -0.33
N GLY A 169 -0.62 -6.38 -1.45
CA GLY A 169 -0.39 -5.78 -2.76
C GLY A 169 -1.06 -6.57 -3.86
N ALA A 170 -1.12 -6.00 -5.06
CA ALA A 170 -1.73 -6.68 -6.20
C ALA A 170 -0.90 -6.44 -7.48
N ASN A 171 -0.96 -7.42 -8.38
CA ASN A 171 -0.58 -7.28 -9.78
C ASN A 171 -1.79 -7.65 -10.65
N ASP A 172 -1.62 -7.74 -11.96
CA ASP A 172 -2.73 -7.99 -12.90
C ASP A 172 -3.45 -9.32 -12.68
N LYS A 173 -2.80 -10.30 -12.03
CA LYS A 173 -3.32 -11.66 -11.89
C LYS A 173 -3.63 -12.04 -10.45
N TYR A 174 -2.90 -11.49 -9.49
CA TYR A 174 -2.91 -11.94 -8.10
C TYR A 174 -2.98 -10.78 -7.11
N ALA A 175 -3.72 -11.00 -6.03
CA ALA A 175 -3.63 -10.24 -4.80
C ALA A 175 -2.83 -11.04 -3.76
N PHE A 176 -1.93 -10.36 -3.06
CA PHE A 176 -1.07 -10.91 -2.03
C PHE A 176 -1.46 -10.29 -0.70
N ILE A 177 -1.65 -11.12 0.33
CA ILE A 177 -1.90 -10.68 1.70
C ILE A 177 -0.96 -11.47 2.61
N CYS A 178 -0.09 -10.77 3.30
CA CYS A 178 0.83 -11.31 4.29
C CYS A 178 0.44 -10.74 5.66
N ASP A 179 0.17 -11.64 6.59
CA ASP A 179 -0.09 -11.29 7.98
C ASP A 179 0.97 -11.91 8.89
N SER A 180 0.74 -11.85 10.20
CA SER A 180 1.64 -12.45 11.20
C SER A 180 1.76 -13.97 11.12
N ASN A 181 0.86 -14.67 10.41
CA ASN A 181 0.76 -16.12 10.43
C ASN A 181 1.07 -16.79 9.08
N GLN A 182 0.91 -16.08 7.97
CA GLN A 182 0.93 -16.66 6.63
C GLN A 182 0.94 -15.59 5.52
N LEU A 183 1.55 -15.95 4.40
CA LEU A 183 1.35 -15.30 3.12
C LEU A 183 0.27 -16.06 2.34
N ARG A 184 -0.77 -15.36 1.88
CA ARG A 184 -1.82 -15.87 1.00
C ARG A 184 -1.78 -15.16 -0.35
N MET A 185 -2.03 -15.92 -1.41
CA MET A 185 -2.19 -15.40 -2.75
C MET A 185 -3.57 -15.77 -3.30
N PHE A 186 -4.27 -14.79 -3.83
CA PHE A 186 -5.60 -14.92 -4.40
C PHE A 186 -5.57 -14.55 -5.88
N GLU A 187 -6.24 -15.33 -6.70
CA GLU A 187 -6.44 -15.00 -8.11
C GLU A 187 -7.51 -13.91 -8.26
N ARG A 188 -7.24 -12.89 -9.09
CA ARG A 188 -8.14 -11.77 -9.38
C ARG A 188 -9.27 -12.08 -10.36
N SER A 189 -9.36 -13.33 -10.81
CA SER A 189 -10.46 -13.83 -11.65
C SER A 189 -11.39 -14.70 -10.81
N GLY A 190 -11.96 -14.11 -9.74
CA GLY A 190 -12.95 -14.77 -8.89
C GLY A 190 -12.51 -14.97 -7.44
N GLY A 191 -11.39 -14.38 -7.02
CA GLY A 191 -10.94 -14.38 -5.63
C GLY A 191 -10.51 -15.74 -5.08
N ALA A 192 -10.28 -16.74 -5.94
CA ALA A 192 -9.87 -18.06 -5.49
C ALA A 192 -8.49 -17.99 -4.82
N ARG A 193 -8.37 -18.56 -3.61
CA ARG A 193 -7.05 -18.71 -2.98
C ARG A 193 -6.25 -19.80 -3.71
N VAL A 194 -5.12 -19.42 -4.28
CA VAL A 194 -4.28 -20.30 -5.11
C VAL A 194 -2.97 -20.71 -4.43
N TYR A 195 -2.58 -20.03 -3.35
CA TYR A 195 -1.36 -20.33 -2.61
C TYR A 195 -1.44 -19.88 -1.15
N ASP A 196 -0.86 -20.66 -0.25
CA ASP A 196 -0.62 -20.31 1.14
C ASP A 196 0.78 -20.77 1.61
N LEU A 197 1.48 -19.89 2.31
CA LEU A 197 2.77 -20.14 2.93
C LEU A 197 2.72 -19.73 4.39
N SER A 198 2.76 -20.71 5.30
CA SER A 198 2.91 -20.47 6.74
C SER A 198 4.36 -20.67 7.18
N PRO A 199 4.78 -20.13 8.34
CA PRO A 199 6.09 -20.41 8.93
C PRO A 199 6.38 -21.91 9.12
N ARG A 200 5.34 -22.75 9.24
CA ARG A 200 5.50 -24.21 9.33
C ARG A 200 5.94 -24.85 8.01
N ASN A 201 5.66 -24.19 6.90
CA ASN A 201 5.98 -24.63 5.54
C ASN A 201 7.34 -24.09 5.08
N LEU A 202 7.92 -23.12 5.81
CA LEU A 202 9.26 -22.63 5.53
C LEU A 202 10.30 -23.69 5.94
N PRO A 203 11.30 -23.96 5.11
CA PRO A 203 12.46 -24.74 5.53
C PRO A 203 13.04 -24.11 6.79
N LYS A 204 13.34 -24.93 7.82
CA LYS A 204 14.10 -24.48 9.00
C LYS A 204 15.58 -24.27 8.66
N GLU A 205 15.87 -23.65 7.54
CA GLU A 205 17.23 -23.21 7.27
C GLU A 205 17.48 -21.97 8.12
N VAL A 206 18.48 -22.07 8.98
CA VAL A 206 19.04 -20.92 9.68
C VAL A 206 19.64 -20.05 8.59
N TRP A 207 18.94 -18.97 8.26
CA TRP A 207 19.51 -17.92 7.42
C TRP A 207 20.63 -17.29 8.24
N ASN A 208 21.86 -17.74 8.00
CA ASN A 208 23.02 -16.95 8.35
C ASN A 208 22.94 -15.71 7.46
N VAL A 209 22.35 -14.64 7.98
CA VAL A 209 22.64 -13.31 7.45
C VAL A 209 24.14 -13.19 7.68
N GLU A 210 24.94 -13.35 6.62
CA GLU A 210 26.36 -13.02 6.68
C GLU A 210 26.40 -11.56 7.09
N GLU A 211 26.71 -11.31 8.36
CA GLU A 211 26.99 -9.97 8.85
C GLU A 211 28.10 -9.45 7.94
N HIS A 212 27.78 -8.45 7.11
CA HIS A 212 28.81 -7.76 6.37
C HIS A 212 29.83 -7.28 7.39
N PRO A 213 31.12 -7.68 7.28
CA PRO A 213 32.12 -7.20 8.19
C PRO A 213 32.13 -5.68 8.12
N PRO A 214 32.27 -4.97 9.25
CA PRO A 214 32.28 -3.52 9.25
C PRO A 214 33.29 -3.01 8.24
N PHE A 215 32.89 -1.98 7.49
CA PHE A 215 33.72 -1.29 6.51
C PHE A 215 35.12 -1.05 7.10
N GLY A 216 36.14 -1.71 6.55
CA GLY A 216 37.54 -1.59 7.00
C GLY A 216 38.18 -2.85 7.60
N SER A 217 37.47 -3.97 7.70
CA SER A 217 38.08 -5.22 8.20
C SER A 217 39.05 -5.83 7.16
N PRO A 218 40.30 -6.19 7.54
CA PRO A 218 41.26 -6.77 6.59
C PRO A 218 40.82 -8.17 6.14
N VAL A 219 40.83 -8.39 4.83
CA VAL A 219 40.51 -9.68 4.19
C VAL A 219 41.52 -10.74 4.63
N VAL A 220 41.10 -11.64 5.52
CA VAL A 220 41.87 -12.85 5.85
C VAL A 220 41.70 -13.86 4.71
N LYS A 221 42.70 -13.97 3.83
CA LYS A 221 42.77 -15.05 2.84
C LYS A 221 43.04 -16.37 3.57
N ARG A 222 42.01 -17.21 3.73
CA ARG A 222 42.22 -18.62 4.12
C ARG A 222 42.79 -19.39 2.93
N GLN A 223 44.04 -19.85 3.06
CA GLN A 223 44.61 -20.89 2.21
C GLN A 223 43.86 -22.21 2.47
N ARG A 224 43.46 -22.90 1.40
CA ARG A 224 43.00 -24.29 1.47
C ARG A 224 44.21 -25.21 1.67
N LEU A 225 44.13 -26.10 2.65
CA LEU A 225 44.87 -27.37 2.70
C LEU A 225 43.94 -28.47 2.18
#